data_AF-A0A927VGR7-F1
#
_entry.id   AF-A0A927VGR7-F1
#
_cell.length_a   1.000
_cell.length_b   1.000
_cell.length_c   1.000
_cell.angle_alpha   90.00
_cell.angle_beta   90.00
_cell.angle_gamma   90.00
#
_symmetry.space_group_name_H-M   'P 1'
#
loop_
_entity.id
_entity.type
_entity.pdbx_description
1 polymer ?
#
loop_
_entity_poly.entity_id
_entity_poly.type
_entity_poly.pdbx_seq_one_letter_code
_entity_poly.pdbx_strand_id
1 'polypeptide(L)' 'MAKSIGMIETMGMVQATKAADAALKSAGVRLVGYDHTGDGRITVIIEGSISSVKMAIQTAKLMVPGVTGAIKTE' A
#
# COMPACT_ATOMS: atom_id res chain seq x y z
N MET A 1 -0.70 -3.95 21.10
CA MET A 1 -0.33 -2.80 20.24
C MET A 1 -1.26 -2.83 19.05
N ALA A 2 -2.09 -1.80 18.85
CA ALA A 2 -3.03 -1.74 17.72
C ALA A 2 -2.25 -1.72 16.41
N LYS A 3 -2.61 -2.62 15.48
CA LYS A 3 -1.90 -2.81 14.22
C LYS A 3 -2.81 -2.33 13.10
N SER A 4 -2.27 -1.49 12.22
CA SER A 4 -3.03 -0.96 11.10
C SER A 4 -2.65 -1.70 9.82
N ILE A 5 -3.65 -1.95 8.99
CA ILE A 5 -3.50 -2.46 7.63
C ILE A 5 -3.70 -1.30 6.66
N GLY A 6 -2.75 -1.14 5.75
CA GLY A 6 -2.85 -0.25 4.60
C GLY A 6 -3.09 -1.06 3.33
N MET A 7 -3.95 -0.53 2.47
CA MET A 7 -4.23 -1.10 1.16
C MET A 7 -3.94 -0.04 0.10
N ILE A 8 -3.18 -0.40 -0.93
CA ILE A 8 -2.89 0.46 -2.08
C ILE A 8 -3.35 -0.28 -3.33
N GLU A 9 -4.39 0.23 -3.99
CA GLU A 9 -4.92 -0.39 -5.20
C GLU A 9 -4.33 0.25 -6.45
N THR A 10 -3.95 -0.60 -7.41
CA THR A 10 -3.21 -0.23 -8.61
C THR A 10 -3.75 -0.97 -9.83
N MET A 11 -3.45 -0.47 -11.04
CA MET A 11 -3.71 -1.18 -12.29
C MET A 11 -2.45 -1.94 -12.74
N GLY A 12 -2.50 -3.27 -12.63
CA GLY A 12 -1.45 -4.18 -13.05
C GLY A 12 -0.23 -4.26 -12.12
N MET A 13 0.56 -5.31 -12.31
CA MET A 13 1.66 -5.68 -11.41
C MET A 13 2.82 -4.68 -11.40
N VAL A 14 3.04 -3.97 -12.52
CA VAL A 14 4.10 -2.97 -12.62
C VAL A 14 3.83 -1.79 -11.67
N GLN A 15 2.60 -1.28 -11.63
CA GLN A 15 2.22 -0.23 -10.70
C GLN A 15 2.21 -0.74 -9.26
N ALA A 16 1.69 -1.95 -9.03
CA ALA A 16 1.67 -2.57 -7.70
C ALA A 16 3.08 -2.68 -7.10
N THR A 17 4.04 -3.18 -7.87
CA THR A 17 5.42 -3.34 -7.42
C THR A 17 6.07 -1.99 -7.13
N LYS A 18 5.84 -0.99 -8.00
CA LYS A 18 6.36 0.38 -7.79
C LYS A 18 5.77 1.04 -6.55
N ALA A 19 4.47 0.84 -6.31
CA ALA A 19 3.79 1.36 -5.13
C ALA A 19 4.28 0.67 -3.85
N ALA A 20 4.50 -0.64 -3.88
CA ALA A 20 5.06 -1.39 -2.77
C ALA A 20 6.48 -0.92 -2.43
N ASP A 21 7.36 -0.74 -3.42
CA ASP A 21 8.72 -0.24 -3.22
C ASP A 21 8.72 1.16 -2.57
N ALA A 22 7.89 2.08 -3.08
CA ALA A 22 7.75 3.43 -2.55
C ALA A 22 7.23 3.42 -1.10
N ALA A 23 6.21 2.60 -0.81
CA ALA A 23 5.63 2.46 0.51
C ALA A 23 6.65 1.93 1.52
N LEU A 24 7.34 0.83 1.20
CA LEU A 24 8.30 0.17 2.09
C LEU A 24 9.54 1.05 2.39
N LYS A 25 9.97 1.89 1.45
CA LYS A 25 11.10 2.81 1.64
C LYS A 25 10.75 4.06 2.44
N SER A 26 9.46 4.41 2.51
CA SER A 26 9.02 5.65 3.15
C SER A 26 8.88 5.54 4.67
N ALA A 27 8.48 4.38 5.19
CA ALA A 27 8.10 4.19 6.58
C ALA A 27 8.43 2.76 7.05
N GLY A 28 8.51 2.55 8.37
CA GLY A 28 8.63 1.22 8.97
C GLY A 28 7.34 0.40 8.85
N VAL A 29 6.98 -0.02 7.64
CA VAL A 29 5.85 -0.90 7.33
C VAL A 29 6.35 -2.21 6.72
N ARG A 30 5.57 -3.28 6.88
CA ARG A 30 5.85 -4.59 6.28
C ARG A 30 4.87 -4.88 5.15
N LEU A 31 5.36 -5.44 4.04
CA LEU A 31 4.50 -6.00 3.00
C LEU A 31 3.88 -7.31 3.50
N VAL A 32 2.56 -7.36 3.55
CA VAL A 32 1.79 -8.56 3.88
C VAL A 32 1.62 -9.42 2.65
N GLY A 33 1.32 -8.81 1.50
CA GLY A 33 1.16 -9.50 0.24
C GLY A 33 0.51 -8.64 -0.83
N TYR A 34 0.17 -9.30 -1.94
CA TYR A 34 -0.60 -8.74 -3.04
C TYR A 34 -1.91 -9.52 -3.16
N ASP A 35 -3.01 -8.80 -3.30
CA ASP A 35 -4.31 -9.39 -3.58
C ASP A 35 -4.77 -9.01 -5.01
N HIS A 36 -5.26 -9.99 -5.74
CA HIS A 36 -5.70 -9.82 -7.14
C HIS A 36 -7.23 -9.73 -7.14
N THR A 37 -7.73 -8.49 -7.08
CA THR A 37 -9.16 -8.22 -6.89
C THR A 37 -10.01 -8.41 -8.17
N GLY A 38 -9.38 -8.72 -9.32
CA GLY A 38 -10.04 -8.83 -10.63
C GLY A 38 -9.85 -7.59 -11.50
N ASP A 39 -10.27 -7.65 -12.78
CA ASP A 39 -10.18 -6.53 -13.75
C ASP A 39 -8.78 -5.92 -13.94
N GLY A 40 -7.73 -6.72 -13.72
CA GLY A 40 -6.35 -6.24 -13.75
C GLY A 40 -5.97 -5.35 -12.57
N ARG A 41 -6.81 -5.26 -11.53
CA ARG A 41 -6.51 -4.57 -10.27
C ARG A 41 -5.67 -5.45 -9.36
N ILE A 42 -4.68 -4.82 -8.75
CA ILE A 42 -3.83 -5.45 -7.75
C ILE A 42 -3.76 -4.53 -6.55
N THR A 43 -4.02 -5.11 -5.39
CA THR A 43 -3.98 -4.44 -4.10
C THR A 43 -2.71 -4.84 -3.36
N VAL A 44 -1.86 -3.86 -3.06
CA VAL A 44 -0.71 -4.03 -2.16
C VAL A 44 -1.20 -3.90 -0.73
N ILE A 45 -0.95 -4.92 0.08
CA ILE A 45 -1.35 -4.94 1.49
C ILE A 45 -0.10 -4.73 2.35
N ILE A 46 -0.10 -3.67 3.14
CA ILE A 46 0.98 -3.33 4.07
C ILE A 46 0.45 -3.30 5.50
N GLU A 47 1.34 -3.49 6.47
CA GLU A 47 0.99 -3.43 7.89
C GLU A 47 2.01 -2.61 8.69
N GLY A 48 1.56 -1.98 9.77
CA GLY A 48 2.43 -1.22 10.67
C GLY A 48 1.65 -0.38 11.69
N SER A 49 2.33 0.62 12.25
CA SER A 49 1.65 1.64 13.07
C SER A 49 0.79 2.55 12.20
N ILE A 50 -0.27 3.15 12.77
CA ILE A 50 -1.20 4.01 12.01
C ILE A 50 -0.49 5.18 11.30
N SER A 51 0.53 5.78 11.92
CA SER A 51 1.30 6.87 11.32
C SER A 51 2.21 6.37 10.20
N SER A 52 2.87 5.22 10.39
CA SER A 52 3.71 4.58 9.36
C SER A 52 2.89 4.20 8.13
N VAL A 53 1.70 3.62 8.32
CA VAL A 53 0.81 3.23 7.21
C VAL A 53 0.28 4.44 6.46
N LYS A 54 -0.10 5.52 7.16
CA LYS A 54 -0.52 6.78 6.53
C LYS A 54 0.58 7.35 5.63
N MET A 55 1.80 7.43 6.15
CA MET A 55 2.95 7.95 5.41
C MET A 55 3.26 7.08 4.19
N ALA A 56 3.24 5.76 4.34
CA ALA A 56 3.47 4.82 3.25
C ALA A 56 2.48 4.96 2.09
N ILE A 57 1.18 5.05 2.39
CA ILE A 57 0.14 5.25 1.36
C ILE A 57 0.29 6.61 0.69
N GLN A 58 0.61 7.66 1.46
CA GLN A 58 0.81 8.99 0.89
C GLN A 58 1.99 9.02 -0.08
N THR A 59 3.13 8.43 0.28
CA THR A 59 4.30 8.35 -0.60
C THR A 59 4.02 7.53 -1.85
N ALA A 60 3.31 6.40 -1.73
CA ALA A 60 2.91 5.60 -2.88
C ALA A 60 2.03 6.39 -3.86
N LYS A 61 1.03 7.14 -3.35
CA LYS A 61 0.16 8.03 -4.15
C LYS A 61 0.94 9.13 -4.88
N LEU A 62 1.97 9.68 -4.26
CA LEU A 62 2.81 10.72 -4.86
C LEU A 62 3.73 10.16 -5.96
N MET A 63 4.28 8.96 -5.77
CA MET A 63 5.25 8.38 -6.71
C MET A 63 4.63 7.58 -7.86
N VAL A 64 3.39 7.11 -7.69
CA VAL A 64 2.69 6.27 -8.68
C VAL A 64 1.35 6.92 -9.01
N PRO A 65 1.22 7.59 -10.18
CA PRO A 65 -0.04 8.18 -10.61
C PRO A 65 -1.14 7.14 -10.77
N GLY A 66 -2.37 7.49 -10.37
CA GLY A 66 -3.56 6.63 -10.57
C GLY A 66 -3.76 5.54 -9.51
N VAL A 67 -2.95 5.51 -8.45
CA VAL A 67 -3.16 4.58 -7.33
C VAL A 67 -4.10 5.17 -6.29
N THR A 68 -4.96 4.33 -5.72
CA THR A 68 -5.81 4.70 -4.58
C THR A 68 -5.31 4.00 -3.32
N GLY A 69 -5.75 4.43 -2.15
CA GLY A 69 -5.33 3.75 -0.92
C GLY A 69 -6.21 4.06 0.27
N ALA A 70 -6.40 3.02 1.09
CA ALA A 70 -7.28 2.97 2.25
C ALA A 70 -6.53 2.40 3.47
N ILE A 71 -7.02 2.74 4.67
CA ILE A 71 -6.43 2.29 5.93
C ILE A 71 -7.53 1.65 6.76
N LYS A 72 -7.27 0.45 7.25
CA LYS A 72 -8.09 -0.22 8.25
C LYS A 72 -7.30 -0.32 9.55
N THR A 73 -7.91 0.11 10.64
CA THR A 73 -7.35 -0.03 11.99
C THR A 73 -7.97 -1.24 12.67
N GLU A 74 -7.14 -2.09 13.27
CA GLU A 74 -7.53 -3.18 14.17
C GLU A 74 -7.00 -2.92 15.59
#